data_AF-A0A7J8Y3K2-F1
#
_entry.id   AF-A0A7J8Y3K2-F1
#
_cell.length_a   1.000
_cell.length_b   1.000
_cell.length_c   1.000
_cell.angle_alpha   90.00
_cell.angle_beta   90.00
_cell.angle_gamma   90.00
#
_symmetry.space_group_name_H-M   'P 1'
#
loop_
_entity.id
_entity.type
_entity.pdbx_description
1 polymer ?
#
loop_
_entity_poly.entity_id
_entity_poly.type
_entity_poly.pdbx_seq_one_letter_code
_entity_poly.pdbx_strand_id
1 'polypeptide(L)'
;MFINVQELEKSLKATCEEFIMAVTKQIVDPMLSFVTKVTAVKVALSSSTQNKKVDSVMAKPLKEQAFAAPEKVAELVQKVNSAIQQELPLVIAKMKLYLQNPSTRTILFKPIKTNIVEAHIQVQSLLKTEYSPDEKSTINMVNIQELEAQLDNLL
;
A
#
# COMPACT_ATOMS: atom_id res chain seq x y z
N MET A 1 -40.25 17.88 -4.21
CA MET A 1 -39.15 17.09 -3.63
C MET A 1 -38.02 18.07 -3.31
N PHE A 2 -37.84 18.43 -2.04
CA PHE A 2 -36.72 19.28 -1.65
C PHE A 2 -35.48 18.39 -1.55
N ILE A 3 -34.49 18.61 -2.41
CA ILE A 3 -33.18 17.95 -2.28
C ILE A 3 -32.45 18.68 -1.15
N ASN A 4 -32.11 17.94 -0.09
CA ASN A 4 -31.24 18.44 0.95
C ASN A 4 -29.80 18.48 0.41
N VAL A 5 -29.41 19.63 -0.16
CA VAL A 5 -28.11 19.82 -0.82
C VAL A 5 -26.95 19.47 0.11
N GLN A 6 -27.04 19.83 1.40
CA GLN A 6 -26.00 19.54 2.37
C GLN A 6 -25.82 18.02 2.60
N GLU A 7 -26.92 17.28 2.66
CA GLU A 7 -26.89 15.82 2.82
C GLU A 7 -26.36 15.13 1.56
N LEU A 8 -26.71 15.66 0.38
CA LEU A 8 -26.18 15.18 -0.89
C LEU A 8 -24.66 15.41 -0.98
N GLU A 9 -24.16 16.59 -0.63
CA GLU A 9 -22.73 16.90 -0.62
C GLU A 9 -21.97 15.99 0.35
N LYS A 10 -22.52 15.76 1.54
CA LYS A 10 -21.95 14.85 2.54
C LYS A 10 -21.88 13.42 2.02
N SER A 11 -22.96 12.92 1.41
CA SER A 11 -23.02 11.58 0.83
C SER A 11 -22.05 11.41 -0.33
N LEU A 12 -21.96 12.41 -1.22
CA LEU A 12 -21.01 12.41 -2.32
C LEU A 12 -19.57 12.34 -1.82
N LYS A 13 -19.21 13.19 -0.84
CA LYS A 13 -17.86 13.20 -0.26
C LYS A 13 -17.51 11.84 0.35
N ALA A 14 -18.40 11.28 1.17
CA ALA A 14 -18.18 9.97 1.79
C ALA A 14 -17.99 8.87 0.75
N THR A 15 -18.83 8.85 -0.29
CA THR A 15 -18.73 7.86 -1.38
C THR A 15 -17.39 7.99 -2.13
N CYS A 16 -16.91 9.21 -2.37
CA CYS A 16 -15.60 9.44 -2.98
C CYS A 16 -14.46 8.93 -2.09
N GLU A 17 -14.50 9.21 -0.78
CA GLU A 17 -13.50 8.74 0.19
C GLU A 17 -13.49 7.19 0.28
N GLU A 18 -14.67 6.57 0.34
CA GLU A 18 -14.82 5.11 0.31
C GLU A 18 -14.26 4.50 -0.96
N PHE A 19 -14.55 5.09 -2.12
CA PHE A 19 -13.99 4.65 -3.40
C PHE A 19 -12.46 4.73 -3.41
N ILE A 20 -11.89 5.86 -2.98
CA ILE A 20 -10.43 6.06 -2.91
C ILE A 20 -9.80 5.00 -2.00
N MET A 21 -10.36 4.75 -0.82
CA MET A 21 -9.85 3.75 0.11
C MET A 21 -9.98 2.33 -0.44
N ALA A 22 -11.12 2.00 -1.06
CA ALA A 22 -11.37 0.68 -1.62
C ALA A 22 -10.38 0.35 -2.74
N VAL A 23 -10.18 1.27 -3.69
CA VAL A 23 -9.20 1.10 -4.77
C VAL A 23 -7.79 1.04 -4.21
N THR A 24 -7.42 1.96 -3.33
CA THR A 24 -6.08 1.95 -2.70
C THR A 24 -5.82 0.60 -2.04
N LYS A 25 -6.73 0.12 -1.19
CA LYS A 25 -6.59 -1.14 -0.49
C LYS A 25 -6.49 -2.31 -1.46
N GLN A 26 -7.34 -2.37 -2.48
CA GLN A 26 -7.28 -3.42 -3.50
C GLN A 26 -5.87 -3.56 -4.11
N ILE A 27 -5.16 -2.44 -4.29
CA ILE A 27 -3.82 -2.44 -4.90
C ILE A 27 -2.71 -2.77 -3.88
N VAL A 28 -2.73 -2.15 -2.70
CA VAL A 28 -1.58 -2.18 -1.77
C VAL A 28 -1.80 -2.95 -0.46
N ASP A 29 -2.92 -3.64 -0.28
CA ASP A 29 -3.20 -4.43 0.93
C ASP A 29 -2.04 -5.38 1.34
N PRO A 30 -1.35 -6.08 0.42
CA PRO A 30 -0.20 -6.91 0.79
C PRO A 30 0.92 -6.12 1.50
N MET A 31 1.21 -4.89 1.05
CA MET A 31 2.21 -4.02 1.67
C MET A 31 1.72 -3.48 3.03
N LEU A 32 0.46 -3.06 3.13
CA LEU A 32 -0.12 -2.57 4.38
C LEU A 32 -0.14 -3.68 5.45
N SER A 33 -0.49 -4.90 5.06
CA SER A 33 -0.46 -6.08 5.93
C SER A 33 0.96 -6.37 6.41
N PHE A 34 1.95 -6.28 5.51
CA PHE A 34 3.36 -6.44 5.85
C PHE A 34 3.81 -5.40 6.88
N VAL A 35 3.62 -4.11 6.60
CA VAL A 35 4.00 -3.01 7.51
C VAL A 35 3.33 -3.19 8.87
N THR A 36 2.06 -3.58 8.92
CA THR A 36 1.34 -3.85 10.17
C THR A 36 2.00 -4.97 10.98
N LYS A 37 2.36 -6.09 10.34
CA LYS A 37 3.06 -7.20 10.98
C LYS A 37 4.44 -6.79 11.50
N VAL A 38 5.20 -6.03 10.72
CA VAL A 38 6.50 -5.48 11.15
C VAL A 38 6.35 -4.59 12.38
N THR A 39 5.38 -3.68 12.37
CA THR A 39 5.10 -2.78 13.50
C THR A 39 4.72 -3.56 14.76
N ALA A 40 3.86 -4.58 14.64
CA ALA A 40 3.48 -5.43 15.78
C ALA A 40 4.69 -6.15 16.39
N VAL A 41 5.60 -6.70 15.56
CA VAL A 41 6.84 -7.34 16.03
C VAL A 41 7.75 -6.33 16.73
N LYS A 42 7.95 -5.14 16.15
CA LYS A 42 8.79 -4.09 16.76
C LYS A 42 8.24 -3.61 18.10
N VAL A 43 6.93 -3.43 18.21
CA VAL A 43 6.25 -3.07 19.46
C VAL A 43 6.45 -4.16 20.50
N ALA A 44 6.21 -5.43 20.14
CA ALA A 44 6.40 -6.56 21.05
C ALA A 44 7.83 -6.61 21.61
N LEU A 45 8.85 -6.51 20.73
CA LEU A 45 10.27 -6.48 21.11
C LEU A 45 10.61 -5.34 22.07
N SER A 46 10.07 -4.14 21.83
CA SER A 46 10.30 -2.96 22.67
C SER A 46 9.66 -3.06 24.07
N SER A 47 8.57 -3.83 24.20
CA SER A 47 7.85 -4.05 25.47
C SER A 47 8.47 -5.14 26.35
N SER A 48 9.27 -6.03 25.78
CA SER A 48 9.92 -7.16 26.47
C SER A 48 11.18 -6.81 27.27
N THR A 49 11.65 -5.57 27.25
CA THR A 49 12.80 -5.12 28.06
C THR A 49 12.50 -4.98 29.56
N GLN A 50 11.24 -5.17 30.01
CA GLN A 50 10.89 -4.94 31.41
C GLN A 50 10.61 -6.16 32.28
N ASN A 51 10.19 -7.33 31.80
CA ASN A 51 10.06 -8.52 32.67
C ASN A 51 9.67 -9.81 31.91
N LYS A 52 10.36 -10.91 32.25
CA LYS A 52 10.06 -12.34 32.02
C LYS A 52 10.41 -13.00 30.67
N LYS A 53 10.86 -14.26 30.82
CA LYS A 53 11.31 -15.24 29.82
C LYS A 53 10.37 -15.29 28.62
N VAL A 54 10.94 -15.04 27.44
CA VAL A 54 10.24 -14.94 26.15
C VAL A 54 10.15 -16.32 25.51
N ASP A 55 8.95 -16.69 25.02
CA ASP A 55 8.82 -17.74 24.02
C ASP A 55 9.65 -17.37 22.79
N SER A 56 10.73 -18.14 22.58
CA SER A 56 11.87 -17.94 21.69
C SER A 56 11.63 -17.54 20.22
N VAL A 57 10.37 -17.45 19.77
CA VAL A 57 10.00 -17.15 18.38
C VAL A 57 9.89 -15.64 18.10
N MET A 58 9.49 -14.83 19.09
CA MET A 58 9.25 -13.39 18.92
C MET A 58 10.48 -12.51 19.15
N ALA A 59 11.58 -13.05 19.69
CA ALA A 59 12.82 -12.32 19.95
C ALA A 59 13.76 -12.23 18.73
N LYS A 60 13.36 -12.79 17.59
CA LYS A 60 14.22 -12.90 16.41
C LYS A 60 14.23 -11.61 15.57
N PRO A 61 15.38 -11.23 14.97
CA PRO A 61 15.47 -10.16 13.98
C PRO A 61 14.38 -10.26 12.91
N LEU A 62 13.94 -9.13 12.34
CA LEU A 62 12.77 -9.10 11.44
C LEU A 62 12.87 -10.12 10.29
N LYS A 63 14.04 -10.22 9.67
CA LYS A 63 14.34 -11.15 8.57
C LYS A 63 14.24 -12.64 8.91
N GLU A 64 14.27 -12.99 10.20
CA GLU A 64 14.08 -14.37 10.68
C GLU A 64 12.61 -14.70 10.94
N GLN A 65 11.72 -13.70 10.86
CA GLN A 65 10.28 -13.93 10.84
C GLN A 65 9.89 -14.50 9.47
N ALA A 66 9.18 -15.63 9.45
CA ALA A 66 8.86 -16.33 8.20
C ALA A 66 8.09 -15.47 7.17
N PHE A 67 7.31 -14.47 7.62
CA PHE A 67 6.60 -13.55 6.73
C PHE A 67 7.48 -12.46 6.10
N ALA A 68 8.70 -12.30 6.61
CA ALA A 68 9.67 -11.28 6.23
C ALA A 68 10.97 -11.88 5.66
N ALA A 69 10.95 -13.17 5.30
CA ALA A 69 12.00 -13.73 4.46
C ALA A 69 12.05 -12.97 3.11
N PRO A 70 13.23 -12.73 2.51
CA PRO A 70 13.37 -11.98 1.26
C PRO A 70 12.45 -12.46 0.14
N GLU A 71 12.27 -13.77 0.00
CA GLU A 71 11.41 -14.38 -1.03
C GLU A 71 9.93 -14.07 -0.78
N LYS A 72 9.51 -14.00 0.49
CA LYS A 72 8.14 -13.62 0.85
C LYS A 72 7.86 -12.16 0.62
N VAL A 73 8.88 -11.32 0.78
CA VAL A 73 8.80 -9.91 0.40
C VAL A 73 8.80 -9.75 -1.12
N ALA A 74 9.59 -10.52 -1.86
CA ALA A 74 9.53 -10.54 -3.33
C ALA A 74 8.13 -10.92 -3.83
N GLU A 75 7.53 -11.99 -3.27
CA GLU A 75 6.16 -12.42 -3.60
C GLU A 75 5.12 -11.31 -3.35
N LEU A 76 5.24 -10.56 -2.23
CA LEU A 76 4.29 -9.47 -1.93
C LEU A 76 4.47 -8.28 -2.88
N VAL A 77 5.71 -7.93 -3.22
CA VAL A 77 6.02 -6.87 -4.19
C VAL A 77 5.46 -7.24 -5.56
N GLN A 78 5.66 -8.48 -6.01
CA GLN A 78 5.13 -8.96 -7.29
C GLN A 78 3.60 -8.90 -7.34
N LYS A 79 2.90 -9.23 -6.23
CA LYS A 79 1.44 -9.13 -6.15
C LYS A 79 0.95 -7.70 -6.33
N VAL A 80 1.60 -6.74 -5.66
CA VAL A 80 1.24 -5.31 -5.80
C VAL A 80 1.55 -4.81 -7.20
N ASN A 81 2.71 -5.15 -7.77
CA ASN A 81 3.04 -4.78 -9.15
C ASN A 81 2.02 -5.32 -10.15
N SER A 82 1.58 -6.57 -9.96
CA SER A 82 0.54 -7.19 -10.79
C SER A 82 -0.79 -6.44 -10.66
N ALA A 83 -1.19 -6.07 -9.43
CA ALA A 83 -2.39 -5.27 -9.20
C ALA A 83 -2.32 -3.89 -9.87
N ILE A 84 -1.16 -3.21 -9.82
CA ILE A 84 -0.94 -1.93 -10.52
C ILE A 84 -1.04 -2.11 -12.04
N GLN A 85 -0.53 -3.20 -12.59
CA GLN A 85 -0.50 -3.44 -14.04
C GLN A 85 -1.81 -3.99 -14.61
N GLN A 86 -2.59 -4.71 -13.80
CA GLN A 86 -3.75 -5.47 -14.27
C GLN A 86 -5.07 -4.95 -13.71
N GLU A 87 -5.13 -4.62 -12.41
CA GLU A 87 -6.37 -4.24 -11.73
C GLU A 87 -6.64 -2.74 -11.80
N LEU A 88 -5.61 -1.93 -11.50
CA LEU A 88 -5.74 -0.47 -11.50
C LEU A 88 -6.18 0.08 -12.87
N PRO A 89 -5.66 -0.37 -14.02
CA PRO A 89 -6.12 0.10 -15.32
C PRO A 89 -7.60 -0.20 -15.60
N LEU A 90 -8.13 -1.31 -15.07
CA LEU A 90 -9.55 -1.64 -15.18
C LEU A 90 -10.42 -0.67 -14.38
N VAL A 91 -9.96 -0.26 -13.19
CA VAL A 91 -10.61 0.80 -12.41
C VAL A 91 -10.58 2.12 -13.19
N ILE A 92 -9.44 2.49 -13.77
CA ILE A 92 -9.32 3.73 -14.55
C ILE A 92 -10.20 3.69 -15.80
N ALA A 93 -10.30 2.55 -16.49
CA ALA A 93 -11.21 2.38 -17.62
C ALA A 93 -12.67 2.60 -17.21
N LYS A 94 -13.10 2.08 -16.06
CA LYS A 94 -14.44 2.35 -15.51
C LYS A 94 -14.62 3.81 -15.13
N MET A 95 -13.61 4.45 -14.53
CA MET A 95 -13.66 5.90 -14.26
C MET A 95 -13.82 6.70 -15.56
N LYS A 96 -13.11 6.35 -16.63
CA LYS A 96 -13.25 6.99 -17.96
C LYS A 96 -14.66 6.78 -18.55
N LEU A 97 -15.26 5.61 -18.34
CA LEU A 97 -16.61 5.29 -18.80
C LEU A 97 -17.70 6.09 -18.07
N TYR A 98 -17.63 6.19 -16.75
CA TYR A 98 -18.70 6.78 -15.92
C TYR A 98 -18.47 8.25 -15.54
N LEU A 99 -17.22 8.70 -15.50
CA LEU A 99 -16.84 10.07 -15.11
C LEU A 99 -16.23 10.79 -16.30
N GLN A 100 -17.06 11.40 -17.13
CA GLN A 100 -16.64 12.00 -18.39
C GLN A 100 -15.71 13.20 -18.22
N ASN A 101 -15.84 13.97 -17.13
CA ASN A 101 -14.98 15.12 -16.84
C ASN A 101 -13.57 14.67 -16.40
N PRO A 102 -12.51 15.01 -17.15
CA PRO A 102 -11.13 14.66 -16.78
C PRO A 102 -10.71 15.16 -15.41
N SER A 103 -11.10 16.38 -15.03
CA SER A 103 -10.76 16.96 -13.73
C SER A 103 -11.37 16.15 -12.58
N THR A 104 -12.59 15.64 -12.73
CA THR A 104 -13.22 14.75 -11.72
C THR A 104 -12.42 13.46 -11.55
N ARG A 105 -11.95 12.86 -12.65
CA ARG A 105 -11.10 11.67 -12.57
C ARG A 105 -9.77 11.97 -11.89
N THR A 106 -9.15 13.10 -12.21
CA THR A 106 -7.89 13.54 -11.59
C THR A 106 -8.05 13.78 -10.09
N ILE A 107 -9.15 14.41 -9.66
CA ILE A 107 -9.45 14.65 -8.24
C ILE A 107 -9.52 13.33 -7.46
N LEU A 108 -10.13 12.28 -8.02
CA LEU A 108 -10.22 10.97 -7.39
C LEU A 108 -8.92 10.16 -7.48
N PHE A 109 -8.22 10.24 -8.61
CA PHE A 109 -7.02 9.44 -8.83
C PHE A 109 -5.80 9.95 -8.07
N LYS A 110 -5.66 11.27 -7.91
CA LYS A 110 -4.52 11.86 -7.18
C LYS A 110 -4.30 11.24 -5.79
N PRO A 111 -5.31 11.15 -4.89
CA PRO A 111 -5.12 10.49 -3.60
C PRO A 111 -4.86 8.99 -3.71
N ILE A 112 -5.43 8.28 -4.70
CA ILE A 112 -5.11 6.86 -4.96
C ILE A 112 -3.62 6.71 -5.31
N LYS A 113 -3.12 7.52 -6.25
CA LYS A 113 -1.69 7.55 -6.63
C LYS A 113 -0.81 7.82 -5.41
N THR A 114 -1.11 8.88 -4.66
CA THR A 114 -0.34 9.26 -3.46
C THR A 114 -0.27 8.10 -2.47
N ASN A 115 -1.39 7.46 -2.14
CA ASN A 115 -1.42 6.35 -1.20
C ASN A 115 -0.61 5.13 -1.68
N ILE A 116 -0.67 4.82 -2.99
CA ILE A 116 0.13 3.72 -3.56
C ILE A 116 1.62 4.02 -3.40
N VAL A 117 2.05 5.24 -3.74
CA VAL A 117 3.45 5.67 -3.62
C VAL A 117 3.90 5.65 -2.15
N GLU A 118 3.09 6.15 -1.23
CA GLU A 118 3.40 6.14 0.21
C GLU A 118 3.56 4.72 0.76
N ALA A 119 2.73 3.76 0.35
CA ALA A 119 2.89 2.37 0.75
C ALA A 119 4.23 1.78 0.26
N HIS A 120 4.66 2.12 -0.96
CA HIS A 120 5.97 1.71 -1.48
C HIS A 120 7.11 2.36 -0.71
N ILE A 121 7.01 3.65 -0.38
CA ILE A 121 8.02 4.37 0.41
C ILE A 121 8.17 3.73 1.80
N GLN A 122 7.08 3.38 2.47
CA GLN A 122 7.11 2.73 3.78
C GLN A 122 7.84 1.39 3.72
N VAL A 123 7.52 0.56 2.72
CA VAL A 123 8.22 -0.72 2.53
C VAL A 123 9.70 -0.49 2.20
N GLN A 124 10.03 0.39 1.24
CA GLN A 124 11.43 0.68 0.90
C GLN A 124 12.23 1.19 2.11
N SER A 125 11.63 1.99 2.99
CA SER A 125 12.28 2.44 4.23
C SER A 125 12.62 1.26 5.14
N LEU A 126 11.68 0.32 5.34
CA LEU A 126 11.93 -0.91 6.09
C LEU A 126 13.02 -1.77 5.44
N LEU A 127 12.99 -1.91 4.11
CA LEU A 127 14.01 -2.66 3.39
C LEU A 127 15.39 -2.06 3.62
N LYS A 128 15.51 -0.73 3.52
CA LYS A 128 16.77 0.00 3.75
C LYS A 128 17.39 -0.34 5.09
N THR A 129 16.59 -0.43 6.16
CA THR A 129 17.08 -0.64 7.53
C THR A 129 17.29 -2.11 7.91
N GLU A 130 16.50 -3.04 7.36
CA GLU A 130 16.43 -4.42 7.87
C GLU A 130 17.10 -5.47 6.97
N TYR A 131 17.37 -5.13 5.70
CA TYR A 131 17.84 -6.08 4.68
C TYR A 131 19.18 -5.68 4.07
N SER A 132 19.99 -6.68 3.76
CA SER A 132 21.27 -6.54 3.07
C SER A 132 21.06 -6.12 1.59
N PRO A 133 22.13 -5.67 0.90
CA PRO A 133 22.07 -5.38 -0.54
C PRO A 133 21.62 -6.58 -1.39
N ASP A 134 22.11 -7.79 -1.07
CA ASP A 134 21.77 -9.01 -1.82
C ASP A 134 20.30 -9.38 -1.64
N GLU A 135 19.78 -9.26 -0.42
CA GLU A 135 18.36 -9.50 -0.12
C GLU A 135 17.46 -8.47 -0.82
N LYS A 136 17.87 -7.20 -0.87
CA LYS A 136 17.15 -6.15 -1.64
C LYS A 136 17.11 -6.46 -3.13
N SER A 137 18.20 -7.02 -3.67
CA SER A 137 18.25 -7.47 -5.06
C SER A 137 17.24 -8.58 -5.33
N THR A 138 17.13 -9.56 -4.43
CA THR A 138 16.10 -10.62 -4.50
C THR A 138 14.68 -10.08 -4.45
N ILE A 139 14.43 -9.09 -3.58
CA ILE A 139 13.09 -8.48 -3.42
C ILE A 139 12.68 -7.69 -4.68
N ASN A 140 13.64 -7.07 -5.37
CA ASN A 140 13.45 -6.36 -6.63
C ASN A 140 12.30 -5.33 -6.57
N MET A 141 12.34 -4.45 -5.57
CA MET A 141 11.36 -3.38 -5.39
C MET A 141 11.53 -2.30 -6.46
N VAL A 142 10.43 -1.92 -7.13
CA VAL A 142 10.42 -0.82 -8.10
C VAL A 142 10.87 0.49 -7.45
N ASN A 143 11.62 1.30 -8.20
CA ASN A 143 12.01 2.62 -7.72
C ASN A 143 10.81 3.60 -7.75
N ILE A 144 10.77 4.54 -6.81
CA ILE A 144 9.65 5.49 -6.67
C ILE A 144 9.45 6.32 -7.94
N GLN A 145 10.51 6.82 -8.56
CA GLN A 145 10.37 7.62 -9.80
C GLN A 145 9.76 6.81 -10.95
N GLU A 146 10.14 5.54 -11.06
CA GLU A 146 9.60 4.64 -12.08
C GLU A 146 8.13 4.29 -11.81
N LEU A 147 7.79 4.03 -10.54
CA LEU A 147 6.41 3.83 -10.10
C LEU A 147 5.54 5.06 -10.38
N GLU A 148 6.03 6.27 -10.05
CA GLU A 148 5.30 7.50 -10.32
C GLU A 148 5.04 7.69 -11.81
N ALA A 149 6.06 7.48 -12.65
CA ALA A 149 5.92 7.55 -14.11
C ALA A 149 4.92 6.51 -14.65
N GLN A 150 4.95 5.27 -14.13
CA GLN A 150 3.98 4.24 -14.48
C GLN A 150 2.55 4.67 -14.15
N LEU A 151 2.33 5.22 -12.96
CA LEU A 151 1.01 5.67 -12.51
C LEU A 151 0.52 6.91 -13.28
N ASP A 152 1.42 7.82 -13.64
CA ASP A 152 1.09 9.01 -14.44
C ASP A 152 0.61 8.66 -15.85
N ASN A 153 1.06 7.54 -16.41
CA ASN A 153 0.62 7.07 -17.73
C ASN A 153 -0.81 6.49 -17.73
N LEU A 154 -1.45 6.29 -16.58
CA LEU A 154 -2.77 5.66 -16.51
C LEU A 154 -3.92 6.62 -16.80
N LEU A 155 -3.81 7.88 -16.38
CA LEU A 155 -4.93 8.82 -16.43
C LEU A 155 -4.89 9.74 -17.65
#